data_AF-A0A8C8C073-F1
#
_entry.id   AF-A0A8C8C073-F1
#
_cell.length_a   1.000
_cell.length_b   1.000
_cell.length_c   1.000
_cell.angle_alpha   90.00
_cell.angle_beta   90.00
_cell.angle_gamma   90.00
#
_symmetry.space_group_name_H-M   'P 1'
#
loop_
_entity.id
_entity.type
_entity.pdbx_description
1 polymer ?
#
loop_
_entity_poly.entity_id
_entity_poly.type
_entity_poly.pdbx_seq_one_letter_code
_entity_poly.pdbx_strand_id
1 'polypeptide(L)'
;MSSLYELEEWREAIHRLTGDNIETVPPDLLTLTSSCVKLRMTQQPPLHGILPQSEEESLCGTLSVAIHSACGLQQPASVYVCVEVDGFEFYESQAQTHSSVSSLSPHWDQEFSFQVDGAQNLRLLVVLQPEVEKICEGQVLGKTSIQLDPSLLQKRWRRQTVSLGQVVVSLSLKYYPHPLDRPSLAPTQQQRIFCMPIGAVAQQEGVLVPHVVRCCVEEVERRGMEEVGIYRLSAATSDINNLKTAFNTNLREAVSRLRCVDVNAVSGILKLYFRELPEPLIPTELFQSFTKALDIPDLSSRSVSMLSLLQSCPSVNQNTFLFLLHHLKRVSDRQDVNKMPLMNLATVFGPSLLRPPVAVLGQSSPPVDISQEVVVQVQVVYSYLQCDNLPAAQTCLPHDTATCDSD
;
A
#
# COMPACT_ATOMS: atom_id res chain seq x y z
N MET A 1 -16.07 9.95 -5.06
CA MET A 1 -15.41 9.97 -6.37
C MET A 1 -16.32 9.22 -7.32
N SER A 2 -16.58 9.73 -8.53
CA SER A 2 -17.44 9.03 -9.50
C SER A 2 -16.75 7.75 -9.98
N SER A 3 -17.49 6.65 -10.17
CA SER A 3 -16.95 5.39 -10.71
C SER A 3 -16.36 5.64 -12.11
N LEU A 4 -15.11 5.23 -12.32
CA LEU A 4 -14.47 5.34 -13.64
C LEU A 4 -15.17 4.43 -14.66
N TYR A 5 -15.73 3.32 -14.18
CA TYR A 5 -16.54 2.41 -14.99
C TYR A 5 -17.79 3.09 -15.53
N GLU A 6 -18.53 3.77 -14.66
CA GLU A 6 -19.73 4.51 -15.06
C GLU A 6 -19.39 5.66 -16.00
N LEU A 7 -18.32 6.42 -15.73
CA LEU A 7 -17.86 7.48 -16.62
C LEU A 7 -17.54 6.95 -18.02
N GLU A 8 -16.92 5.77 -18.12
CA GLU A 8 -16.66 5.11 -19.40
C GLU A 8 -17.96 4.66 -20.10
N GLU A 9 -18.93 4.11 -19.37
CA GLU A 9 -20.25 3.78 -19.94
C GLU A 9 -20.98 5.01 -20.47
N TRP A 10 -20.93 6.13 -19.73
CA TRP A 10 -21.47 7.40 -20.20
C TRP A 10 -20.74 7.88 -21.45
N ARG A 11 -19.40 7.78 -21.50
CA ARG A 11 -18.61 8.16 -22.67
C ARG A 11 -18.98 7.33 -23.90
N GLU A 12 -19.10 6.01 -23.76
CA GLU A 12 -19.54 5.10 -24.81
C GLU A 12 -20.98 5.36 -25.25
N ALA A 13 -21.89 5.66 -24.30
CA ALA A 13 -23.28 6.00 -24.61
C ALA A 13 -23.37 7.32 -25.39
N ILE A 14 -22.62 8.34 -24.97
CA ILE A 14 -22.52 9.63 -25.68
C ILE A 14 -21.97 9.41 -27.08
N HIS A 15 -20.86 8.68 -27.23
CA HIS A 15 -20.29 8.38 -28.56
C HIS A 15 -21.25 7.64 -29.48
N ARG A 16 -22.01 6.67 -28.96
CA ARG A 16 -23.03 5.96 -29.73
C ARG A 16 -24.13 6.90 -30.20
N LEU A 17 -24.56 7.85 -29.37
CA LEU A 17 -25.63 8.80 -29.68
C LEU A 17 -25.18 9.94 -30.61
N THR A 18 -23.90 10.37 -30.55
CA THR A 18 -23.36 11.42 -31.43
C THR A 18 -22.92 10.92 -32.80
N GLY A 19 -22.76 9.60 -32.99
CA GLY A 19 -22.48 8.99 -34.29
C GLY A 19 -23.58 9.20 -35.35
N ASP A 20 -24.81 9.48 -34.91
CA ASP A 20 -26.00 9.59 -35.79
C ASP A 20 -26.25 11.02 -36.33
N ASN A 21 -25.25 11.91 -36.37
CA ASN A 21 -25.40 13.31 -36.84
C ASN A 21 -26.53 14.09 -36.13
N ILE A 22 -26.65 13.92 -34.81
CA ILE A 22 -27.58 14.73 -34.02
C ILE A 22 -26.91 16.06 -33.67
N GLU A 23 -27.39 17.17 -34.25
CA GLU A 23 -27.04 18.51 -33.76
C GLU A 23 -27.54 18.65 -32.32
N THR A 24 -26.60 18.72 -31.38
CA THR A 24 -26.92 18.93 -29.97
C THR A 24 -26.86 20.43 -29.69
N VAL A 25 -28.01 21.02 -29.35
CA VAL A 25 -28.07 22.36 -28.77
C VAL A 25 -27.63 22.22 -27.31
N PRO A 26 -26.58 22.92 -26.86
CA PRO A 26 -26.20 22.87 -25.45
C PRO A 26 -27.37 23.37 -24.61
N PRO A 27 -27.83 22.58 -23.62
CA PRO A 27 -28.93 22.99 -22.76
C PRO A 27 -28.55 24.26 -22.02
N ASP A 28 -29.50 25.19 -21.88
CA ASP A 28 -29.29 26.39 -21.10
C ASP A 28 -28.94 26.01 -19.64
N LEU A 29 -27.92 26.68 -19.10
CA LEU A 29 -27.30 26.30 -17.83
C LEU A 29 -28.31 26.41 -16.67
N LEU A 30 -29.26 27.34 -16.77
CA LEU A 30 -30.36 27.50 -15.83
C LEU A 30 -31.37 26.34 -15.89
N THR A 31 -31.70 25.85 -17.09
CA THR A 31 -32.60 24.70 -17.27
C THR A 31 -31.97 23.40 -16.78
N LEU A 32 -30.67 23.21 -16.97
CA LEU A 32 -29.94 22.05 -16.47
C LEU A 32 -29.84 22.09 -14.94
N THR A 33 -29.51 23.24 -14.36
CA THR A 33 -29.47 23.43 -12.90
C THR A 33 -30.84 23.20 -12.27
N SER A 34 -31.92 23.73 -12.88
CA SER A 34 -33.30 23.52 -12.42
C SER A 34 -33.71 22.05 -12.50
N SER A 35 -33.29 21.33 -13.55
CA SER A 35 -33.56 19.91 -13.73
C SER A 35 -32.81 19.04 -12.70
N CYS A 36 -31.55 19.36 -12.38
CA CYS A 36 -30.80 18.70 -11.31
C CYS A 36 -31.44 18.94 -9.93
N VAL A 37 -31.93 20.15 -9.65
CA VAL A 37 -32.66 20.45 -8.40
C VAL A 37 -33.96 19.66 -8.34
N LYS A 38 -34.71 19.56 -9.45
CA LYS A 38 -35.92 18.74 -9.50
C LYS A 38 -35.62 17.26 -9.28
N LEU A 39 -34.63 16.70 -9.98
CA LEU A 39 -34.20 15.30 -9.79
C LEU A 39 -33.81 15.02 -8.33
N ARG A 40 -33.09 15.94 -7.68
CA ARG A 40 -32.71 15.83 -6.27
C ARG A 40 -33.89 15.92 -5.30
N MET A 41 -34.97 16.61 -5.69
CA MET A 41 -36.19 16.74 -4.88
C MET A 41 -37.21 15.63 -5.14
N THR A 42 -37.16 14.96 -6.30
CA THR A 42 -38.10 13.89 -6.69
C THR A 42 -37.54 12.48 -6.46
N GLN A 43 -36.21 12.31 -6.49
CA GLN A 43 -35.60 11.04 -6.14
C GLN A 43 -35.44 10.95 -4.62
N GLN A 44 -36.43 10.33 -3.98
CA GLN A 44 -36.10 9.59 -2.76
C GLN A 44 -35.27 8.39 -3.21
N PRO A 45 -34.04 8.19 -2.71
CA PRO A 45 -33.36 6.92 -2.93
C PRO A 45 -34.33 5.83 -2.46
N PRO A 46 -34.58 4.79 -3.26
CA PRO A 46 -35.46 3.71 -2.84
C PRO A 46 -34.83 3.08 -1.60
N LEU A 47 -35.37 3.40 -0.43
CA LEU A 47 -35.03 2.74 0.82
C LEU A 47 -35.62 1.34 0.73
N HIS A 48 -34.89 0.42 0.10
CA HIS A 48 -35.18 -0.99 0.19
C HIS A 48 -34.92 -1.43 1.64
N GLY A 49 -35.95 -1.32 2.48
CA GLY A 49 -36.01 -2.12 3.68
C GLY A 49 -36.00 -3.58 3.25
N ILE A 50 -35.14 -4.40 3.85
CA ILE A 50 -35.11 -5.85 3.65
C ILE A 50 -36.49 -6.37 4.07
N LEU A 51 -37.43 -6.46 3.12
CA LEU A 51 -38.65 -7.21 3.26
C LEU A 51 -38.24 -8.69 3.25
N PRO A 52 -38.75 -9.53 4.16
CA PRO A 52 -38.31 -10.91 4.31
C PRO A 52 -38.77 -11.86 3.17
N GLN A 53 -38.88 -11.36 1.93
CA GLN A 53 -39.51 -12.10 0.83
C GLN A 53 -38.59 -12.38 -0.37
N SER A 54 -37.27 -12.23 -0.23
CA SER A 54 -36.32 -12.82 -1.16
C SER A 54 -35.10 -13.34 -0.38
N GLU A 55 -35.16 -14.60 0.03
CA GLU A 55 -34.01 -15.37 0.52
C GLU A 55 -33.03 -15.66 -0.64
N GLU A 56 -32.58 -14.64 -1.37
CA GLU A 56 -31.30 -14.76 -2.06
C GLU A 56 -30.24 -14.49 -1.00
N GLU A 57 -29.39 -15.48 -0.71
CA GLU A 57 -28.27 -15.35 0.22
C GLU A 57 -27.36 -14.22 -0.25
N SER A 58 -27.64 -12.99 0.20
CA SER A 58 -26.80 -11.84 -0.10
C SER A 58 -25.41 -12.10 0.45
N LEU A 59 -24.39 -11.89 -0.39
CA LEU A 59 -23.00 -12.07 0.02
C LEU A 59 -22.71 -11.20 1.26
N CYS A 60 -22.07 -11.77 2.27
CA CYS A 60 -21.78 -11.08 3.53
C CYS A 60 -20.46 -11.62 4.09
N GLY A 61 -19.41 -10.82 3.94
CA GLY A 61 -18.06 -11.32 4.08
C GLY A 61 -16.99 -10.37 3.56
N THR A 62 -15.75 -10.82 3.70
CA THR A 62 -14.59 -10.17 3.11
C THR A 62 -14.15 -10.92 1.85
N LEU A 63 -14.12 -10.22 0.72
CA LEU A 63 -13.58 -10.70 -0.55
C LEU A 63 -12.16 -10.17 -0.74
N SER A 64 -11.17 -11.06 -0.75
CA SER A 64 -9.81 -10.76 -1.13
C SER A 64 -9.59 -11.01 -2.63
N VAL A 65 -9.01 -10.04 -3.32
CA VAL A 65 -8.78 -10.02 -4.76
C VAL A 65 -7.30 -9.81 -5.00
N ALA A 66 -6.62 -10.80 -5.58
CA ALA A 66 -5.21 -10.69 -5.97
C ALA A 66 -5.07 -10.52 -7.49
N ILE A 67 -4.54 -9.40 -7.95
CA ILE A 67 -4.27 -9.12 -9.37
C ILE A 67 -2.83 -9.54 -9.68
N HIS A 68 -2.66 -10.56 -10.51
CA HIS A 68 -1.33 -11.12 -10.82
C HIS A 68 -0.72 -10.44 -12.05
N SER A 69 -1.40 -10.54 -13.19
CA SER A 69 -0.84 -10.11 -14.48
C SER A 69 -1.92 -9.82 -15.52
N ALA A 70 -1.54 -9.18 -16.62
CA ALA A 70 -2.36 -9.07 -17.81
C ALA A 70 -1.57 -9.41 -19.08
N CYS A 71 -2.26 -9.78 -20.14
CA CYS A 71 -1.69 -10.01 -21.47
C CYS A 71 -2.64 -9.51 -22.57
N GLY A 72 -2.16 -9.43 -23.81
CA GLY A 72 -2.96 -8.97 -24.96
C GLY A 72 -2.81 -7.49 -25.31
N LEU A 73 -1.84 -6.78 -24.72
CA LEU A 73 -1.49 -5.42 -25.14
C LEU A 73 -0.84 -5.46 -26.53
N GLN A 74 -1.27 -4.58 -27.44
CA GLN A 74 -0.71 -4.47 -28.80
C GLN A 74 0.66 -3.77 -28.82
N GLN A 75 0.92 -2.90 -27.83
CA GLN A 75 2.17 -2.16 -27.69
C GLN A 75 2.60 -2.14 -26.21
N PRO A 76 3.90 -2.08 -25.90
CA PRO A 76 4.38 -1.97 -24.53
C PRO A 76 3.86 -0.69 -23.87
N ALA A 77 3.19 -0.82 -22.74
CA ALA A 77 2.60 0.31 -22.04
C ALA A 77 2.65 0.14 -20.52
N SER A 78 2.70 1.27 -19.81
CA SER A 78 2.56 1.29 -18.34
C SER A 78 1.08 1.39 -18.01
N VAL A 79 0.53 0.40 -17.30
CA VAL A 79 -0.91 0.29 -17.02
C VAL A 79 -1.16 -0.02 -15.55
N TYR A 80 -2.34 0.32 -15.06
CA TYR A 80 -2.81 -0.09 -13.73
C TYR A 80 -4.23 -0.65 -13.83
N VAL A 81 -4.60 -1.49 -12.86
CA VAL A 81 -5.93 -2.11 -12.78
C VAL A 81 -6.71 -1.44 -11.67
N CYS A 82 -7.90 -0.93 -11.98
CA CYS A 82 -8.90 -0.52 -11.01
C CYS A 82 -9.83 -1.70 -10.72
N VAL A 83 -10.11 -1.92 -9.44
CA VAL A 83 -11.02 -2.94 -8.95
C VAL A 83 -12.12 -2.21 -8.18
N GLU A 84 -13.37 -2.37 -8.59
CA GLU A 84 -14.54 -1.75 -7.96
C GLU A 84 -15.54 -2.83 -7.55
N VAL A 85 -16.09 -2.72 -6.34
CA VAL A 85 -17.08 -3.64 -5.80
C VAL A 85 -18.33 -2.85 -5.45
N ASP A 86 -19.51 -3.38 -5.77
CA ASP A 86 -20.77 -2.78 -5.37
C ASP A 86 -21.07 -3.01 -3.87
N GLY A 87 -21.78 -2.06 -3.27
CA GLY A 87 -22.52 -2.25 -2.04
C GLY A 87 -23.94 -1.79 -2.28
N PHE A 88 -24.90 -2.73 -2.32
CA PHE A 88 -26.30 -2.45 -2.67
C PHE A 88 -26.44 -1.63 -3.97
N GLU A 89 -25.77 -2.07 -5.05
CA GLU A 89 -25.72 -1.41 -6.36
C GLU A 89 -24.93 -0.09 -6.43
N PHE A 90 -24.31 0.38 -5.33
CA PHE A 90 -23.43 1.55 -5.32
C PHE A 90 -21.95 1.16 -5.26
N TYR A 91 -21.14 1.59 -6.22
CA TYR A 91 -19.72 1.22 -6.33
C TYR A 91 -18.80 2.17 -5.54
N GLU A 92 -19.01 2.28 -4.23
CA GLU A 92 -18.20 3.14 -3.36
C GLU A 92 -16.85 2.49 -2.99
N SER A 93 -16.74 1.17 -3.06
CA SER A 93 -15.56 0.42 -2.66
C SER A 93 -14.63 0.21 -3.87
N GLN A 94 -13.54 0.96 -3.94
CA GLN A 94 -12.62 0.98 -5.08
C GLN A 94 -11.17 0.86 -4.63
N ALA A 95 -10.39 0.03 -5.32
CA ALA A 95 -8.94 -0.06 -5.17
C ALA A 95 -8.25 0.00 -6.54
N GLN A 96 -6.95 0.29 -6.54
CA GLN A 96 -6.15 0.26 -7.76
C GLN A 96 -4.77 -0.34 -7.51
N THR A 97 -4.20 -1.00 -8.50
CA THR A 97 -2.82 -1.48 -8.47
C THR A 97 -1.82 -0.33 -8.64
N HIS A 98 -0.57 -0.55 -8.23
CA HIS A 98 0.55 0.25 -8.76
C HIS A 98 0.60 0.20 -10.29
N SER A 99 1.20 1.21 -10.91
CA SER A 99 1.44 1.25 -12.36
C SER A 99 2.49 0.19 -12.73
N SER A 100 2.22 -0.62 -13.74
CA SER A 100 3.16 -1.61 -14.25
C SER A 100 4.38 -0.95 -14.88
N VAL A 101 5.48 -1.70 -14.95
CA VAL A 101 6.56 -1.39 -15.90
C VAL A 101 6.00 -1.46 -17.33
N SER A 102 6.49 -0.61 -18.23
CA SER A 102 6.10 -0.64 -19.64
C SER A 102 6.42 -2.00 -20.26
N SER A 103 5.38 -2.79 -20.55
CA SER A 103 5.53 -4.14 -21.11
C SER A 103 4.29 -4.57 -21.89
N LEU A 104 4.41 -5.67 -22.65
CA LEU A 104 3.29 -6.32 -23.33
C LEU A 104 2.48 -7.24 -22.40
N SER A 105 3.09 -7.63 -21.28
CA SER A 105 2.54 -8.53 -20.28
C SER A 105 2.85 -7.98 -18.88
N PRO A 106 2.08 -7.00 -18.39
CA PRO A 106 2.31 -6.39 -17.08
C PRO A 106 2.03 -7.37 -15.95
N HIS A 107 2.82 -7.24 -14.87
CA HIS A 107 2.70 -8.02 -13.64
C HIS A 107 2.62 -7.07 -12.44
N TRP A 108 1.81 -7.43 -11.45
CA TRP A 108 1.54 -6.61 -10.27
C TRP A 108 1.63 -7.38 -8.96
N ASP A 109 1.11 -8.61 -8.95
CA ASP A 109 1.01 -9.48 -7.77
C ASP A 109 0.54 -8.72 -6.51
N GLN A 110 -0.57 -7.99 -6.64
CA GLN A 110 -1.14 -7.13 -5.60
C GLN A 110 -2.47 -7.66 -5.08
N GLU A 111 -2.66 -7.61 -3.76
CA GLU A 111 -3.86 -8.06 -3.08
C GLU A 111 -4.67 -6.87 -2.53
N PHE A 112 -5.99 -6.97 -2.67
CA PHE A 112 -6.97 -6.05 -2.11
C PHE A 112 -7.98 -6.84 -1.29
N SER A 113 -8.56 -6.23 -0.25
CA SER A 113 -9.65 -6.82 0.51
C SER A 113 -10.82 -5.85 0.59
N PHE A 114 -12.01 -6.36 0.27
CA PHE A 114 -13.26 -5.59 0.22
C PHE A 114 -14.28 -6.23 1.15
N GLN A 115 -15.02 -5.42 1.90
CA GLN A 115 -16.27 -5.89 2.52
C GLN A 115 -17.35 -5.92 1.44
N VAL A 116 -17.98 -7.08 1.26
CA VAL A 116 -18.91 -7.37 0.15
C VAL A 116 -20.34 -7.58 0.64
N ASP A 117 -20.74 -6.86 1.69
CA ASP A 117 -22.06 -6.99 2.30
C ASP A 117 -23.15 -6.49 1.34
N GLY A 118 -23.92 -7.42 0.77
CA GLY A 118 -24.91 -7.14 -0.26
C GLY A 118 -24.31 -6.82 -1.64
N ALA A 119 -23.02 -7.10 -1.86
CA ALA A 119 -22.38 -6.95 -3.15
C ALA A 119 -22.82 -8.05 -4.13
N GLN A 120 -23.02 -7.70 -5.40
CA GLN A 120 -23.39 -8.60 -6.48
C GLN A 120 -22.35 -8.64 -7.61
N ASN A 121 -21.51 -7.61 -7.72
CA ASN A 121 -20.63 -7.41 -8.88
C ASN A 121 -19.26 -6.87 -8.49
N LEU A 122 -18.24 -7.48 -9.07
CA LEU A 122 -16.86 -7.02 -9.07
C LEU A 122 -16.52 -6.51 -10.46
N ARG A 123 -16.29 -5.20 -10.59
CA ARG A 123 -15.87 -4.55 -11.83
C ARG A 123 -14.36 -4.38 -11.87
N LEU A 124 -13.79 -4.58 -13.06
CA LEU A 124 -12.36 -4.43 -13.32
C LEU A 124 -12.17 -3.52 -14.52
N LEU A 125 -11.20 -2.60 -14.41
CA LEU A 125 -10.77 -1.75 -15.51
C LEU A 125 -9.25 -1.78 -15.62
N VAL A 126 -8.74 -1.86 -16.84
CA VAL A 126 -7.32 -1.66 -17.14
C VAL A 126 -7.17 -0.26 -17.73
N VAL A 127 -6.33 0.56 -17.10
CA VAL A 127 -6.16 1.96 -17.45
C VAL A 127 -4.71 2.25 -17.83
N LEU A 128 -4.52 2.95 -18.94
CA LEU A 128 -3.23 3.45 -19.40
C LEU A 128 -2.74 4.57 -18.48
N GLN A 129 -1.51 4.46 -18.00
CA GLN A 129 -0.87 5.52 -17.24
C GLN A 129 -0.45 6.65 -18.20
N PRO A 130 -0.92 7.90 -18.03
CA PRO A 130 -0.49 9.01 -18.87
C PRO A 130 0.97 9.39 -18.61
N GLU A 131 1.70 9.71 -19.69
CA GLU A 131 3.01 10.37 -19.64
C GLU A 131 2.85 11.84 -19.22
N VAL A 132 3.87 12.38 -18.55
CA VAL A 132 3.86 13.46 -17.55
C VAL A 132 3.28 14.84 -17.98
N GLU A 133 2.74 15.03 -19.18
CA GLU A 133 2.36 16.36 -19.70
C GLU A 133 0.92 16.52 -20.20
N LYS A 134 0.02 15.54 -20.04
CA LYS A 134 -1.41 15.74 -20.36
C LYS A 134 -2.30 15.65 -19.13
N ILE A 135 -3.01 16.75 -18.87
CA ILE A 135 -4.18 16.78 -17.99
C ILE A 135 -5.25 15.86 -18.61
N CYS A 136 -5.95 15.16 -17.73
CA CYS A 136 -7.14 14.31 -17.94
C CYS A 136 -6.86 12.79 -17.96
N GLU A 137 -7.40 12.13 -16.93
CA GLU A 137 -7.89 10.75 -16.86
C GLU A 137 -7.26 9.73 -17.83
N GLY A 138 -6.54 8.75 -17.27
CA GLY A 138 -5.91 7.67 -18.04
C GLY A 138 -6.91 6.96 -18.98
N GLN A 139 -6.45 6.61 -20.18
CA GLN A 139 -7.29 5.95 -21.18
C GLN A 139 -7.64 4.52 -20.73
N VAL A 140 -8.93 4.20 -20.67
CA VAL A 140 -9.39 2.83 -20.37
C VAL A 140 -9.09 1.92 -21.58
N LEU A 141 -8.31 0.87 -21.37
CA LEU A 141 -7.94 -0.12 -22.38
C LEU A 141 -8.92 -1.29 -22.43
N GLY A 142 -9.61 -1.55 -21.33
CA GLY A 142 -10.61 -2.61 -21.23
C GLY A 142 -11.35 -2.55 -19.90
N LYS A 143 -12.58 -3.08 -19.90
CA LYS A 143 -13.43 -3.19 -18.72
C LYS A 143 -14.20 -4.51 -18.72
N THR A 144 -14.53 -5.02 -17.53
CA THR A 144 -15.41 -6.19 -17.37
C THR A 144 -16.12 -6.13 -16.02
N SER A 145 -17.22 -6.87 -15.89
CA SER A 145 -17.93 -7.12 -14.64
C SER A 145 -17.98 -8.61 -14.36
N ILE A 146 -17.76 -9.01 -13.11
CA ILE A 146 -17.81 -10.39 -12.64
C ILE A 146 -18.93 -10.46 -11.61
N GLN A 147 -19.90 -11.35 -11.85
CA GLN A 147 -20.96 -11.58 -10.88
C GLN A 147 -20.41 -12.37 -9.68
N LEU A 148 -20.63 -11.85 -8.48
CA LEU A 148 -20.21 -12.45 -7.23
C LEU A 148 -21.29 -13.43 -6.74
N ASP A 149 -21.15 -14.69 -7.15
CA ASP A 149 -22.00 -15.77 -6.68
C ASP A 149 -21.39 -16.40 -5.40
N PRO A 150 -22.09 -16.36 -4.25
CA PRO A 150 -21.62 -16.97 -3.00
C PRO A 150 -21.23 -18.45 -3.14
N SER A 151 -21.90 -19.20 -4.03
CA SER A 151 -21.66 -20.63 -4.23
C SER A 151 -20.33 -20.91 -4.95
N LEU A 152 -19.84 -19.95 -5.74
CA LEU A 152 -18.58 -20.07 -6.50
C LEU A 152 -17.36 -19.54 -5.73
N LEU A 153 -17.60 -18.86 -4.60
CA LEU A 153 -16.58 -18.27 -3.77
C LEU A 153 -16.10 -19.24 -2.68
N GLN A 154 -14.79 -19.30 -2.49
CA GLN A 154 -14.15 -20.26 -1.60
C GLN A 154 -13.25 -19.57 -0.59
N LYS A 155 -13.05 -20.20 0.57
CA LYS A 155 -12.07 -19.76 1.59
C LYS A 155 -10.61 -19.87 1.14
N ARG A 156 -10.36 -20.48 -0.02
CA ARG A 156 -9.04 -20.67 -0.64
C ARG A 156 -8.91 -19.78 -1.87
N TRP A 157 -7.68 -19.41 -2.19
CA TRP A 157 -7.38 -18.67 -3.42
C TRP A 157 -7.76 -19.49 -4.65
N ARG A 158 -8.68 -18.95 -5.45
CA ARG A 158 -9.05 -19.50 -6.74
C ARG A 158 -8.56 -18.57 -7.84
N ARG A 159 -7.54 -19.00 -8.58
CA ARG A 159 -7.05 -18.26 -9.76
C ARG A 159 -8.03 -18.39 -10.91
N GLN A 160 -8.33 -17.28 -11.56
CA GLN A 160 -9.17 -17.20 -12.75
C GLN A 160 -8.64 -16.13 -13.71
N THR A 161 -8.97 -16.30 -14.98
CA THR A 161 -8.54 -15.41 -16.05
C THR A 161 -9.78 -14.78 -16.67
N VAL A 162 -9.78 -13.45 -16.77
CA VAL A 162 -10.96 -12.67 -17.18
C VAL A 162 -10.60 -11.82 -18.39
N SER A 163 -11.45 -11.84 -19.42
CA SER A 163 -11.27 -11.07 -20.64
C SER A 163 -11.96 -9.71 -20.53
N LEU A 164 -11.20 -8.64 -20.79
CA LEU A 164 -11.66 -7.25 -20.81
C LEU A 164 -11.71 -6.72 -22.25
N GLY A 165 -12.05 -7.59 -23.21
CA GLY A 165 -12.00 -7.32 -24.63
C GLY A 165 -10.68 -7.80 -25.24
N GLN A 166 -9.75 -6.87 -25.50
CA GLN A 166 -8.44 -7.19 -26.09
C GLN A 166 -7.40 -7.60 -25.04
N VAL A 167 -7.60 -7.17 -23.79
CA VAL A 167 -6.71 -7.45 -22.66
C VAL A 167 -7.32 -8.55 -21.81
N VAL A 168 -6.48 -9.48 -21.39
CA VAL A 168 -6.87 -10.60 -20.52
C VAL A 168 -6.12 -10.46 -19.20
N VAL A 169 -6.83 -10.45 -18.08
CA VAL A 169 -6.27 -10.26 -16.72
C VAL A 169 -6.35 -11.58 -15.95
N SER A 170 -5.24 -11.98 -15.34
CA SER A 170 -5.16 -13.11 -14.40
C SER A 170 -5.28 -12.59 -12.97
N LEU A 171 -6.28 -13.05 -12.24
CA LEU A 171 -6.54 -12.67 -10.85
C LEU A 171 -6.93 -13.88 -10.00
N SER A 172 -6.79 -13.79 -8.68
CA SER A 172 -7.34 -14.78 -7.75
C SER A 172 -8.36 -14.15 -6.83
N LEU A 173 -9.43 -14.90 -6.52
CA LEU A 173 -10.42 -14.51 -5.54
C LEU A 173 -10.36 -15.45 -4.33
N LYS A 174 -10.65 -14.90 -3.16
CA LYS A 174 -10.75 -15.62 -1.88
C LYS A 174 -11.80 -14.95 -1.02
N TYR A 175 -12.68 -15.72 -0.40
CA TYR A 175 -13.82 -15.19 0.32
C TYR A 175 -13.92 -15.76 1.73
N TYR A 176 -14.12 -14.89 2.71
CA TYR A 176 -14.38 -15.24 4.10
C TYR A 176 -15.74 -14.70 4.52
N PRO A 177 -16.74 -15.57 4.78
CA PRO A 177 -18.02 -15.11 5.31
C PRO A 177 -17.82 -14.56 6.72
N HIS A 178 -18.49 -13.46 7.03
CA HIS A 178 -18.62 -12.92 8.39
C HIS A 178 -20.10 -12.63 8.69
N PRO A 179 -20.53 -12.64 9.97
CA PRO A 179 -21.87 -12.19 10.31
C PRO A 179 -22.05 -10.70 9.97
N LEU A 180 -23.29 -10.29 9.63
CA LEU A 180 -23.62 -8.88 9.48
C LEU A 180 -23.46 -8.17 10.83
N ASP A 181 -22.43 -7.34 10.94
CA ASP A 181 -22.26 -6.48 12.10
C ASP A 181 -23.19 -5.26 11.99
N ARG A 182 -23.67 -4.78 13.15
CA ARG A 182 -24.50 -3.55 13.17
C ARG A 182 -23.68 -2.39 12.61
N PRO A 183 -24.25 -1.51 11.77
CA PRO A 183 -23.57 -0.31 11.32
C PRO A 183 -23.05 0.45 12.55
N SER A 184 -21.73 0.54 12.68
CA SER A 184 -21.13 1.35 13.73
C SER A 184 -21.50 2.80 13.45
N LEU A 185 -22.08 3.49 14.45
CA LEU A 185 -22.32 4.94 14.38
C LEU A 185 -21.00 5.74 14.38
N ALA A 186 -19.86 5.07 14.53
CA ALA A 186 -18.57 5.68 14.26
C ALA A 186 -18.42 5.78 12.73
N PRO A 187 -18.09 6.96 12.18
CA PRO A 187 -17.70 7.06 10.77
C PRO A 187 -16.64 6.00 10.51
N THR A 188 -16.74 5.27 9.38
CA THR A 188 -15.77 4.27 8.93
C THR A 188 -14.38 4.82 9.19
N GLN A 189 -13.77 4.41 10.30
CA GLN A 189 -12.58 5.10 10.79
C GLN A 189 -11.45 4.55 9.93
N GLN A 190 -11.28 5.13 8.73
CA GLN A 190 -10.16 4.85 7.85
C GLN A 190 -8.91 4.90 8.71
N GLN A 191 -8.32 3.72 8.85
CA GLN A 191 -7.49 3.40 10.00
C GLN A 191 -6.16 4.12 9.87
N ARG A 192 -5.86 4.95 10.86
CA ARG A 192 -4.59 5.66 10.95
C ARG A 192 -3.46 4.63 10.95
N ILE A 193 -2.50 4.75 10.05
CA ILE A 193 -1.33 3.87 10.00
C ILE A 193 -0.18 4.38 10.88
N PHE A 194 -0.11 5.69 11.10
CA PHE A 194 0.86 6.30 12.01
C PHE A 194 0.44 6.10 13.46
N CYS A 195 1.43 5.95 14.34
CA CYS A 195 1.24 5.69 15.77
C CYS A 195 0.55 4.35 16.09
N MET A 196 0.52 3.40 15.14
CA MET A 196 0.03 2.04 15.35
C MET A 196 1.18 1.04 15.43
N PRO A 197 1.04 -0.07 16.17
CA PRO A 197 2.03 -1.15 16.16
C PRO A 197 2.24 -1.67 14.74
N ILE A 198 3.50 -1.81 14.31
CA ILE A 198 3.83 -2.19 12.93
C ILE A 198 3.22 -3.55 12.53
N GLY A 199 3.18 -4.50 13.48
CA GLY A 199 2.54 -5.80 13.27
C GLY A 199 1.04 -5.70 12.98
N ALA A 200 0.33 -4.75 13.61
CA ALA A 200 -1.09 -4.55 13.37
C ALA A 200 -1.35 -3.95 11.98
N VAL A 201 -0.52 -2.98 11.55
CA VAL A 201 -0.60 -2.39 10.21
C VAL A 201 -0.31 -3.46 9.15
N ALA A 202 0.77 -4.22 9.32
CA ALA A 202 1.15 -5.29 8.38
C ALA A 202 0.09 -6.40 8.29
N GLN A 203 -0.52 -6.78 9.42
CA GLN A 203 -1.62 -7.75 9.46
C GLN A 203 -2.86 -7.24 8.71
N GLN A 204 -3.23 -5.97 8.90
CA GLN A 204 -4.35 -5.35 8.21
C GLN A 204 -4.12 -5.29 6.69
N GLU A 205 -2.88 -4.99 6.28
CA GLU A 205 -2.47 -4.92 4.88
C GLU A 205 -2.20 -6.31 4.25
N GLY A 206 -2.16 -7.39 5.04
CA GLY A 206 -1.87 -8.75 4.54
C GLY A 206 -0.41 -8.94 4.08
N VAL A 207 0.51 -8.11 4.56
CA VAL A 207 1.92 -8.07 4.13
C VAL A 207 2.88 -8.24 5.31
N LEU A 208 4.17 -8.42 5.02
CA LEU A 208 5.24 -8.42 6.03
C LEU A 208 5.99 -7.09 6.11
N VAL A 209 5.89 -6.26 5.06
CA VAL A 209 6.48 -4.92 5.00
C VAL A 209 5.38 -3.92 4.65
N PRO A 210 5.03 -2.99 5.56
CA PRO A 210 3.92 -2.07 5.35
C PRO A 210 4.03 -1.22 4.08
N HIS A 211 2.90 -0.89 3.46
CA HIS A 211 2.85 -0.13 2.20
C HIS A 211 3.51 1.24 2.31
N VAL A 212 3.36 1.94 3.44
CA VAL A 212 4.06 3.22 3.67
C VAL A 212 5.57 3.10 3.54
N VAL A 213 6.16 2.00 4.03
CA VAL A 213 7.60 1.75 3.91
C VAL A 213 7.96 1.48 2.46
N ARG A 214 7.21 0.58 1.80
CA ARG A 214 7.44 0.19 0.41
C ARG A 214 7.33 1.37 -0.55
N CYS A 215 6.22 2.10 -0.51
CA CYS A 215 5.98 3.22 -1.41
C CYS A 215 6.99 4.35 -1.23
N CYS A 216 7.42 4.64 0.00
CA CYS A 216 8.46 5.66 0.22
C CYS A 216 9.82 5.20 -0.30
N VAL A 217 10.19 3.94 -0.06
CA VAL A 217 11.44 3.35 -0.58
C VAL A 217 11.44 3.33 -2.11
N GLU A 218 10.37 2.82 -2.73
CA GLU A 218 10.21 2.77 -4.19
C GLU A 218 10.34 4.17 -4.80
N GLU A 219 9.73 5.19 -4.17
CA GLU A 219 9.78 6.56 -4.67
C GLU A 219 11.17 7.22 -4.49
N VAL A 220 11.88 6.93 -3.39
CA VAL A 220 13.28 7.36 -3.22
C VAL A 220 14.18 6.64 -4.23
N GLU A 221 13.96 5.35 -4.50
CA GLU A 221 14.74 4.63 -5.51
C GLU A 221 14.48 5.15 -6.93
N ARG A 222 13.24 5.57 -7.20
CA ARG A 222 12.84 6.10 -8.50
C ARG A 222 13.53 7.42 -8.86
N ARG A 223 13.71 8.33 -7.89
CA ARG A 223 14.18 9.71 -8.19
C ARG A 223 15.11 10.35 -7.16
N GLY A 224 15.37 9.70 -6.03
CA GLY A 224 16.19 10.23 -4.93
C GLY A 224 17.60 9.64 -4.84
N MET A 225 17.94 8.66 -5.67
CA MET A 225 19.21 7.92 -5.55
C MET A 225 20.45 8.78 -5.80
N GLU A 226 20.31 9.88 -6.52
CA GLU A 226 21.38 10.83 -6.84
C GLU A 226 21.22 12.17 -6.08
N GLU A 227 20.16 12.31 -5.27
CA GLU A 227 19.90 13.52 -4.50
C GLU A 227 20.95 13.69 -3.39
N VAL A 228 21.68 14.81 -3.40
CA VAL A 228 22.76 15.05 -2.45
C VAL A 228 22.23 15.16 -1.04
N GLY A 229 22.66 14.26 -0.17
CA GLY A 229 22.24 14.23 1.22
C GLY A 229 20.84 13.64 1.43
N ILE A 230 20.33 12.81 0.51
CA ILE A 230 19.07 12.07 0.70
C ILE A 230 19.03 11.40 2.08
N TYR A 231 17.88 11.44 2.75
CA TYR A 231 17.67 11.10 4.17
C TYR A 231 18.32 12.01 5.21
N ARG A 232 19.45 12.66 4.93
CA ARG A 232 20.08 13.60 5.87
C ARG A 232 19.37 14.96 5.87
N LEU A 233 19.01 15.46 4.69
CA LEU A 233 18.33 16.75 4.56
C LEU A 233 16.87 16.67 5.04
N SER A 234 16.40 17.78 5.59
CA SER A 234 15.03 17.93 6.08
C SER A 234 14.21 18.74 5.07
N ALA A 235 13.05 18.21 4.68
CA ALA A 235 12.08 18.94 3.89
C ALA A 235 11.16 19.80 4.78
N ALA A 236 10.29 20.57 4.14
CA ALA A 236 9.27 21.35 4.83
C ALA A 236 8.36 20.45 5.66
N THR A 237 8.18 20.79 6.94
CA THR A 237 7.33 20.03 7.88
C THR A 237 5.88 19.96 7.41
N SER A 238 5.40 20.98 6.68
CA SER A 238 4.08 20.99 6.05
C SER A 238 3.89 19.82 5.09
N ASP A 239 4.87 19.52 4.25
CA ASP A 239 4.77 18.46 3.24
C ASP A 239 4.76 17.08 3.90
N ILE A 240 5.60 16.90 4.92
CA ILE A 240 5.63 15.68 5.72
C ILE A 240 4.28 15.47 6.42
N ASN A 241 3.69 16.51 7.03
CA ASN A 241 2.39 16.42 7.69
C ASN A 241 1.24 16.17 6.70
N ASN A 242 1.31 16.75 5.51
CA ASN A 242 0.34 16.52 4.45
C ASN A 242 0.40 15.07 3.96
N LEU A 243 1.61 14.52 3.76
CA LEU A 243 1.81 13.09 3.44
C LEU A 243 1.32 12.19 4.56
N LYS A 244 1.63 12.50 5.83
CA LYS A 244 1.16 11.75 6.99
C LYS A 244 -0.38 11.70 7.03
N THR A 245 -1.02 12.83 6.81
CA THR A 245 -2.49 12.90 6.73
C THR A 245 -3.01 12.01 5.60
N ALA A 246 -2.43 12.12 4.41
CA ALA A 246 -2.83 11.31 3.27
C ALA A 246 -2.68 9.80 3.56
N PHE A 247 -1.55 9.37 4.14
CA PHE A 247 -1.31 7.97 4.51
C PHE A 247 -2.30 7.45 5.56
N ASN A 248 -2.72 8.29 6.51
CA ASN A 248 -3.71 7.91 7.52
C ASN A 248 -5.14 7.86 6.98
N THR A 249 -5.40 8.43 5.80
CA THR A 249 -6.74 8.54 5.22
C THR A 249 -6.91 7.61 4.02
N ASN A 250 -6.00 7.69 3.05
CA ASN A 250 -6.11 6.98 1.79
C ASN A 250 -4.72 6.71 1.17
N LEU A 251 -4.35 5.43 1.07
CA LEU A 251 -3.07 5.01 0.49
C LEU A 251 -2.89 5.48 -0.96
N ARG A 252 -3.93 5.44 -1.79
CA ARG A 252 -3.88 5.88 -3.20
C ARG A 252 -3.59 7.38 -3.29
N GLU A 253 -4.23 8.18 -2.45
CA GLU A 253 -3.95 9.61 -2.36
C GLU A 253 -2.51 9.87 -1.91
N ALA A 254 -2.04 9.13 -0.90
CA ALA A 254 -0.67 9.23 -0.41
C ALA A 254 0.35 8.93 -1.52
N VAL A 255 0.17 7.83 -2.26
CA VAL A 255 1.03 7.44 -3.40
C VAL A 255 1.01 8.49 -4.51
N SER A 256 -0.15 9.09 -4.80
CA SER A 256 -0.23 10.20 -5.75
C SER A 256 0.58 11.41 -5.28
N ARG A 257 0.41 11.81 -4.01
CA ARG A 257 1.14 12.94 -3.42
C ARG A 257 2.65 12.70 -3.35
N LEU A 258 3.10 11.47 -3.07
CA LEU A 258 4.52 11.10 -3.07
C LEU A 258 5.23 11.46 -4.39
N ARG A 259 4.54 11.36 -5.52
CA ARG A 259 5.11 11.66 -6.85
C ARG A 259 5.28 13.16 -7.11
N CYS A 260 4.51 14.00 -6.41
CA CYS A 260 4.44 15.44 -6.65
C CYS A 260 5.30 16.28 -5.68
N VAL A 261 5.62 15.74 -4.50
CA VAL A 261 6.39 16.45 -3.47
C VAL A 261 7.90 16.32 -3.68
N ASP A 262 8.70 17.12 -2.96
CA ASP A 262 10.16 16.95 -2.94
C ASP A 262 10.59 15.57 -2.39
N VAL A 263 11.66 15.00 -2.91
CA VAL A 263 12.09 13.65 -2.50
C VAL A 263 12.61 13.62 -1.06
N ASN A 264 13.11 14.75 -0.54
CA ASN A 264 13.46 14.86 0.87
C ASN A 264 12.22 14.81 1.76
N ALA A 265 11.03 15.20 1.27
CA ALA A 265 9.77 15.03 2.00
C ALA A 265 9.35 13.56 2.06
N VAL A 266 9.57 12.80 0.98
CA VAL A 266 9.40 11.34 0.95
C VAL A 266 10.34 10.66 1.95
N SER A 267 11.62 11.05 1.95
CA SER A 267 12.59 10.57 2.94
C SER A 267 12.17 10.93 4.37
N GLY A 268 11.59 12.13 4.53
CA GLY A 268 11.11 12.67 5.79
C GLY A 268 9.94 11.87 6.37
N ILE A 269 8.96 11.52 5.54
CA ILE A 269 7.80 10.74 5.99
C ILE A 269 8.19 9.31 6.36
N LEU A 270 9.13 8.69 5.64
CA LEU A 270 9.64 7.36 5.99
C LEU A 270 10.32 7.35 7.36
N LYS A 271 11.20 8.33 7.61
CA LYS A 271 11.83 8.51 8.93
C LYS A 271 10.79 8.77 10.01
N LEU A 272 9.80 9.60 9.72
CA LEU A 272 8.73 9.93 10.66
C LEU A 272 7.91 8.69 11.04
N TYR A 273 7.60 7.83 10.07
CA TYR A 273 6.83 6.61 10.31
C TYR A 273 7.50 5.73 11.36
N PHE A 274 8.79 5.42 11.21
CA PHE A 274 9.53 4.62 12.19
C PHE A 274 9.62 5.30 13.56
N ARG A 275 9.86 6.62 13.58
CA ARG A 275 9.97 7.39 14.82
C ARG A 275 8.68 7.43 15.63
N GLU A 276 7.53 7.42 14.96
CA GLU A 276 6.21 7.48 15.60
C GLU A 276 5.60 6.11 15.91
N LEU A 277 6.29 5.01 15.62
CA LEU A 277 5.82 3.69 16.07
C LEU A 277 5.72 3.67 17.61
N PRO A 278 4.67 3.06 18.19
CA PRO A 278 4.56 2.92 19.64
C PRO A 278 5.78 2.23 20.26
N GLU A 279 6.27 1.18 19.59
CA GLU A 279 7.52 0.47 19.88
C GLU A 279 8.48 0.66 18.70
N PRO A 280 9.81 0.88 18.92
CA PRO A 280 10.76 0.98 17.83
C PRO A 280 10.76 -0.26 16.92
N LEU A 281 11.20 -0.10 15.66
CA LEU A 281 11.24 -1.21 14.72
C LEU A 281 12.06 -2.39 15.25
N ILE A 282 13.19 -2.11 15.88
CA ILE A 282 13.92 -3.12 16.65
C ILE A 282 13.39 -3.09 18.09
N PRO A 283 12.80 -4.20 18.59
CA PRO A 283 12.21 -4.26 19.92
C PRO A 283 13.18 -3.78 21.00
N THR A 284 12.64 -2.99 21.93
CA THR A 284 13.45 -2.30 22.96
C THR A 284 14.16 -3.29 23.89
N GLU A 285 13.55 -4.47 24.07
CA GLU A 285 14.08 -5.60 24.84
C GLU A 285 15.43 -6.12 24.32
N LEU A 286 15.69 -5.97 23.01
CA LEU A 286 16.91 -6.44 22.38
C LEU A 286 18.06 -5.44 22.50
N PHE A 287 17.81 -4.19 22.95
CA PHE A 287 18.81 -3.13 23.00
C PHE A 287 20.07 -3.53 23.77
N GLN A 288 19.90 -4.11 24.98
CA GLN A 288 21.03 -4.55 25.81
C GLN A 288 21.79 -5.74 25.19
N SER A 289 21.07 -6.63 24.51
CA SER A 289 21.69 -7.75 23.79
C SER A 289 22.54 -7.25 22.62
N PHE A 290 22.07 -6.21 21.92
CA PHE A 290 22.84 -5.55 20.88
C PHE A 290 24.10 -4.86 21.41
N THR A 291 24.03 -4.15 22.54
CA THR A 291 25.21 -3.56 23.19
C THR A 291 26.27 -4.63 23.46
N LYS A 292 25.88 -5.74 24.08
CA LYS A 292 26.79 -6.86 24.35
C LYS A 292 27.37 -7.49 23.08
N ALA A 293 26.57 -7.60 22.02
CA ALA A 293 27.03 -8.12 20.74
C ALA A 293 28.09 -7.20 20.11
N LEU A 294 27.92 -5.87 20.21
CA LEU A 294 28.89 -4.90 19.69
C LEU A 294 30.24 -4.94 20.42
N ASP A 295 30.24 -5.29 21.71
CA ASP A 295 31.46 -5.44 22.53
C ASP A 295 32.29 -6.69 22.19
N ILE A 296 31.78 -7.60 21.34
CA ILE A 296 32.53 -8.77 20.90
C ILE A 296 33.68 -8.34 19.97
N PRO A 297 34.96 -8.62 20.33
CA PRO A 297 36.11 -8.16 19.55
C PRO A 297 36.30 -8.94 18.25
N ASP A 298 35.94 -10.22 18.23
CA ASP A 298 36.01 -11.06 17.04
C ASP A 298 34.87 -10.72 16.07
N LEU A 299 35.24 -10.29 14.86
CA LEU A 299 34.28 -9.81 13.86
C LEU A 299 33.30 -10.91 13.44
N SER A 300 33.78 -12.14 13.26
CA SER A 300 32.94 -13.27 12.83
C SER A 300 31.91 -13.62 13.91
N SER A 301 32.35 -13.75 15.16
CA SER A 301 31.47 -14.01 16.31
C SER A 301 30.46 -12.90 16.52
N ARG A 302 30.88 -11.64 16.36
CA ARG A 302 29.99 -10.48 16.40
C ARG A 302 28.92 -10.56 15.31
N SER A 303 29.31 -10.81 14.06
CA SER A 303 28.36 -10.95 12.95
C SER A 303 27.34 -12.07 13.19
N VAL A 304 27.77 -13.22 13.71
CA VAL A 304 26.86 -14.33 14.06
C VAL A 304 25.89 -13.91 15.17
N SER A 305 26.37 -13.24 16.21
CA SER A 305 25.53 -12.76 17.31
C SER A 305 24.50 -11.72 16.83
N MET A 306 24.93 -10.76 16.01
CA MET A 306 24.04 -9.76 15.41
C MET A 306 22.94 -10.42 14.58
N LEU A 307 23.28 -11.35 13.68
CA LEU A 307 22.30 -12.06 12.86
C LEU A 307 21.31 -12.88 13.69
N SER A 308 21.76 -13.51 14.77
CA SER A 308 20.89 -14.25 15.70
C SER A 308 19.88 -13.32 16.38
N LEU A 309 20.31 -12.11 16.79
CA LEU A 309 19.40 -11.11 17.36
C LEU A 309 18.38 -10.63 16.34
N LEU A 310 18.77 -10.44 15.08
CA LEU A 310 17.80 -10.12 14.02
C LEU A 310 16.76 -11.23 13.84
N GLN A 311 17.17 -12.50 13.91
CA GLN A 311 16.26 -13.65 13.80
C GLN A 311 15.28 -13.77 14.98
N SER A 312 15.61 -13.21 16.15
CA SER A 312 14.71 -13.16 17.30
C SER A 312 13.62 -12.07 17.20
N CYS A 313 13.73 -11.15 16.23
CA CYS A 313 12.71 -10.14 16.01
C CYS A 313 11.41 -10.76 15.45
N PRO A 314 10.23 -10.18 15.74
CA PRO A 314 8.99 -10.57 15.07
C PRO A 314 9.12 -10.49 13.54
N SER A 315 8.40 -11.35 12.83
CA SER A 315 8.53 -11.49 11.36
C SER A 315 8.35 -10.17 10.61
N VAL A 316 7.37 -9.36 10.98
CA VAL A 316 7.12 -8.04 10.38
C VAL A 316 8.29 -7.08 10.63
N ASN A 317 8.78 -7.02 11.87
CA ASN A 317 9.91 -6.17 12.25
C ASN A 317 11.20 -6.58 11.50
N GLN A 318 11.49 -7.88 11.48
CA GLN A 318 12.66 -8.44 10.80
C GLN A 318 12.63 -8.14 9.30
N ASN A 319 11.53 -8.45 8.62
CA ASN A 319 11.42 -8.25 7.18
C ASN A 319 11.41 -6.78 6.80
N THR A 320 10.74 -5.93 7.58
CA THR A 320 10.75 -4.48 7.36
C THR A 320 12.16 -3.90 7.55
N PHE A 321 12.90 -4.36 8.56
CA PHE A 321 14.27 -3.90 8.79
C PHE A 321 15.22 -4.38 7.69
N LEU A 322 15.14 -5.65 7.27
CA LEU A 322 15.91 -6.17 6.13
C LEU A 322 15.60 -5.40 4.85
N PHE A 323 14.32 -5.14 4.56
CA PHE A 323 13.90 -4.39 3.38
C PHE A 323 14.53 -2.99 3.36
N LEU A 324 14.49 -2.30 4.50
CA LEU A 324 15.13 -1.00 4.67
C LEU A 324 16.66 -1.08 4.52
N LEU A 325 17.33 -2.05 5.15
CA LEU A 325 18.79 -2.22 5.04
C LEU A 325 19.24 -2.41 3.59
N HIS A 326 18.54 -3.27 2.83
CA HIS A 326 18.84 -3.48 1.41
C HIS A 326 18.68 -2.19 0.60
N HIS A 327 17.65 -1.40 0.88
CA HIS A 327 17.48 -0.07 0.28
C HIS A 327 18.64 0.87 0.62
N LEU A 328 19.01 0.97 1.90
CA LEU A 328 20.10 1.85 2.34
C LEU A 328 21.46 1.46 1.77
N LYS A 329 21.73 0.16 1.57
CA LYS A 329 22.93 -0.30 0.85
C LYS A 329 22.93 0.21 -0.60
N ARG A 330 21.81 0.06 -1.33
CA ARG A 330 21.67 0.61 -2.69
C ARG A 330 21.87 2.12 -2.76
N VAL A 331 21.41 2.86 -1.75
CA VAL A 331 21.64 4.32 -1.66
C VAL A 331 23.14 4.60 -1.47
N SER A 332 23.81 3.87 -0.58
CA SER A 332 25.26 4.03 -0.35
C SER A 332 26.11 3.60 -1.54
N ASP A 333 25.63 2.71 -2.40
CA ASP A 333 26.33 2.34 -3.65
C ASP A 333 26.50 3.56 -4.58
N ARG A 334 25.64 4.59 -4.43
CA ARG A 334 25.74 5.88 -5.15
C ARG A 334 26.34 7.01 -4.33
N GLN A 335 27.07 6.69 -3.25
CA GLN A 335 27.66 7.68 -2.33
C GLN A 335 28.57 8.70 -3.02
N ASP A 336 29.18 8.37 -4.15
CA ASP A 336 30.02 9.30 -4.90
C ASP A 336 29.23 10.49 -5.46
N VAL A 337 27.92 10.33 -5.69
CA VAL A 337 27.01 11.38 -6.15
C VAL A 337 26.22 11.94 -4.98
N ASN A 338 25.43 11.10 -4.29
CA ASN A 338 24.51 11.54 -3.26
C ASN A 338 25.20 11.90 -1.91
N LYS A 339 26.49 11.59 -1.74
CA LYS A 339 27.29 11.88 -0.53
C LYS A 339 26.77 11.21 0.76
N MET A 340 26.12 10.06 0.63
CA MET A 340 25.54 9.30 1.75
C MET A 340 26.20 7.91 1.91
N PRO A 341 27.43 7.83 2.48
CA PRO A 341 28.03 6.55 2.88
C PRO A 341 27.19 5.83 3.97
N LEU A 342 27.42 4.53 4.15
CA LEU A 342 26.75 3.69 5.16
C LEU A 342 26.72 4.33 6.56
N MET A 343 27.82 4.96 7.00
CA MET A 343 27.89 5.61 8.31
C MET A 343 26.92 6.80 8.43
N ASN A 344 26.76 7.60 7.37
CA ASN A 344 25.81 8.71 7.37
C ASN A 344 24.37 8.18 7.44
N LEU A 345 24.06 7.12 6.70
CA LEU A 345 22.74 6.50 6.73
C LEU A 345 22.43 5.88 8.10
N ALA A 346 23.40 5.19 8.71
CA ALA A 346 23.27 4.65 10.06
C ALA A 346 23.04 5.75 11.11
N THR A 347 23.71 6.89 10.97
CA THR A 347 23.53 8.07 11.84
C THR A 347 22.11 8.62 11.77
N VAL A 348 21.54 8.66 10.57
CA VAL A 348 20.16 9.16 10.36
C VAL A 348 19.12 8.18 10.89
N PHE A 349 19.27 6.89 10.61
CA PHE A 349 18.25 5.88 10.91
C PHE A 349 18.36 5.28 12.31
N GLY A 350 19.55 5.20 12.91
CA GLY A 350 19.77 4.62 14.24
C GLY A 350 18.75 5.08 15.29
N PRO A 351 18.62 6.39 15.54
CA PRO A 351 17.66 6.91 16.53
C PRO A 351 16.18 6.70 16.17
N SER A 352 15.86 6.45 14.89
CA SER A 352 14.48 6.19 14.45
C SER A 352 14.11 4.70 14.53
N LEU A 353 15.09 3.80 14.49
CA LEU A 353 14.88 2.36 14.43
C LEU A 353 15.11 1.65 15.78
N LEU A 354 15.92 2.23 16.66
CA LEU A 354 16.26 1.69 17.97
C LEU A 354 16.04 2.76 19.04
N ARG A 355 15.45 2.36 20.18
CA ARG A 355 15.36 3.19 21.38
C ARG A 355 15.83 2.39 22.59
N PRO A 356 16.52 3.01 23.56
CA PRO A 356 16.81 2.37 24.83
C PRO A 356 15.50 2.15 25.63
N PRO A 357 15.47 1.15 26.53
CA PRO A 357 14.37 0.99 27.47
C PRO A 357 14.19 2.24 28.32
N VAL A 358 12.95 2.74 28.42
CA VAL A 358 12.64 3.85 29.32
C VAL A 358 12.89 3.38 30.75
N ALA A 359 13.77 4.09 31.47
CA ALA A 359 13.99 3.82 32.89
C ALA A 359 12.67 3.97 33.64
N VAL A 360 12.18 2.88 34.23
CA VAL A 360 10.96 2.90 35.04
C VAL A 360 11.22 3.75 36.27
N LEU A 361 10.38 4.78 36.47
CA LEU A 361 10.42 5.65 37.66
C LEU A 361 10.36 4.76 38.93
N GLY A 362 11.48 4.67 39.65
CA GLY A 362 11.57 3.93 40.92
C GLY A 362 12.81 3.05 41.08
N GLN A 363 13.58 2.79 40.02
CA GLN A 363 14.88 2.14 40.13
C GLN A 363 16.00 3.16 39.91
N SER A 364 16.90 3.28 40.88
CA SER A 364 18.13 4.07 40.77
C SER A 364 19.02 3.47 39.68
N SER A 365 18.74 3.84 38.44
CA SER A 365 19.62 3.58 37.30
C SER A 365 20.78 4.59 37.36
N PRO A 366 22.02 4.18 37.03
CA PRO A 366 23.11 5.13 36.87
C PRO A 366 22.72 6.19 35.83
N PRO A 367 23.28 7.41 35.90
CA PRO A 367 22.98 8.46 34.94
C PRO A 367 23.18 7.92 33.52
N VAL A 368 22.09 7.91 32.75
CA VAL A 368 22.08 7.45 31.37
C VAL A 368 22.95 8.41 30.55
N ASP A 369 24.08 7.94 30.03
CA ASP A 369 24.90 8.71 29.10
C ASP A 369 24.24 8.65 27.72
N ILE A 370 23.43 9.67 27.43
CA ILE A 370 22.71 9.86 26.16
C ILE A 370 23.68 9.72 24.97
N SER A 371 24.95 10.09 25.14
CA SER A 371 25.97 9.98 24.10
C SER A 371 26.28 8.53 23.76
N GLN A 372 26.34 7.64 24.76
CA GLN A 372 26.59 6.21 24.54
C GLN A 372 25.39 5.52 23.88
N GLU A 373 24.17 5.92 24.21
CA GLU A 373 22.97 5.33 23.60
C GLU A 373 22.90 5.61 22.09
N VAL A 374 23.16 6.86 21.69
CA VAL A 374 23.21 7.23 20.27
C VAL A 374 24.31 6.47 19.55
N VAL A 375 25.48 6.28 20.18
CA VAL A 375 26.56 5.47 19.61
C VAL A 375 26.10 4.03 19.37
N VAL A 376 25.44 3.40 20.34
CA VAL A 376 24.91 2.03 20.17
C VAL A 376 23.90 1.97 19.02
N GLN A 377 22.93 2.88 18.98
CA GLN A 377 21.92 2.94 17.92
C GLN A 377 22.56 3.01 16.52
N VAL A 378 23.56 3.87 16.36
CA VAL A 378 24.28 4.04 15.09
C VAL A 378 25.11 2.79 14.77
N GLN A 379 25.86 2.25 15.74
CA GLN A 379 26.72 1.09 15.53
C GLN A 379 25.94 -0.19 15.21
N VAL A 380 24.74 -0.38 15.77
CA VAL A 380 23.88 -1.51 15.42
C VAL A 380 23.50 -1.45 13.94
N VAL A 381 22.93 -0.33 13.48
CA VAL A 381 22.53 -0.17 12.08
C VAL A 381 23.73 -0.27 11.15
N TYR A 382 24.84 0.38 11.50
CA TYR A 382 26.07 0.33 10.73
C TYR A 382 26.62 -1.09 10.59
N SER A 383 26.63 -1.87 11.68
CA SER A 383 27.11 -3.26 11.67
C SER A 383 26.31 -4.14 10.69
N TYR A 384 24.99 -3.98 10.65
CA TYR A 384 24.16 -4.69 9.67
C TYR A 384 24.40 -4.22 8.24
N LEU A 385 24.55 -2.92 8.02
CA LEU A 385 24.83 -2.35 6.70
C LEU A 385 26.16 -2.86 6.12
N GLN A 386 27.15 -3.17 6.97
CA GLN A 386 28.42 -3.77 6.58
C GLN A 386 28.34 -5.27 6.26
N CYS A 387 27.24 -5.97 6.60
CA CYS A 387 27.11 -7.39 6.29
C CYS A 387 26.86 -7.60 4.79
N ASP A 388 27.74 -8.32 4.10
CA ASP A 388 27.59 -8.61 2.67
C ASP A 388 26.40 -9.53 2.37
N ASN A 389 26.19 -10.55 3.21
CA ASN A 389 25.19 -11.59 3.01
C ASN A 389 23.98 -11.42 3.94
N LEU A 390 23.28 -10.29 3.85
CA LEU A 390 22.01 -10.12 4.54
C LEU A 390 20.92 -11.01 3.92
N PRO A 391 20.08 -11.69 4.73
CA PRO A 391 18.91 -12.41 4.21
C PRO A 391 18.01 -11.51 3.36
N ALA A 392 17.36 -12.07 2.35
CA ALA A 392 16.36 -11.34 1.58
C ALA A 392 15.13 -11.03 2.46
N ALA A 393 14.57 -9.83 2.30
CA ALA A 393 13.31 -9.48 2.95
C ALA A 393 12.14 -10.13 2.20
N GLN A 394 11.23 -10.76 2.94
CA GLN A 394 9.94 -11.22 2.43
C GLN A 394 8.95 -10.08 2.57
N THR A 395 8.35 -9.64 1.46
CA THR A 395 7.38 -8.53 1.49
C THR A 395 5.94 -8.98 1.68
N CYS A 396 5.62 -10.21 1.27
CA CYS A 396 4.28 -10.79 1.34
C CYS A 396 4.31 -12.05 2.20
N LEU A 397 3.16 -12.43 2.78
CA LEU A 397 3.03 -13.71 3.45
C LEU A 397 3.19 -14.85 2.43
N PRO A 398 3.92 -15.92 2.75
CA PRO A 398 4.01 -17.08 1.87
C PRO A 398 2.60 -17.59 1.58
N HIS A 399 2.25 -17.72 0.30
CA HIS A 399 1.03 -18.38 -0.11
C HIS A 399 1.10 -19.83 0.38
N ASP A 400 0.03 -20.32 1.02
CA ASP A 400 -0.18 -21.76 1.24
C ASP A 400 -0.33 -22.44 -0.13
N THR A 401 0.79 -22.66 -0.83
CA THR A 401 0.85 -23.63 -1.91
C THR A 401 0.94 -24.99 -1.24
N ALA A 402 -0.22 -25.59 -0.96
CA ALA A 402 -0.25 -27.03 -0.81
C ALA A 402 0.26 -27.62 -2.13
N THR A 403 1.39 -28.29 -2.05
CA THR A 403 1.85 -29.28 -3.01
C THR A 403 0.64 -30.11 -3.42
N CYS A 404 0.32 -30.11 -4.72
CA CYS A 404 -0.41 -31.22 -5.30
C CYS A 404 0.50 -32.44 -5.14
N ASP A 405 0.40 -33.12 -4.00
CA ASP A 405 0.80 -34.51 -3.92
C ASP A 405 -0.14 -35.25 -4.87
N SER A 406 0.48 -35.70 -5.96
CA SER A 406 -0.01 -36.73 -6.85
C SER A 406 -0.42 -37.96 -6.05
N ASP A 407 -1.66 -38.40 -6.23
CA ASP A 407 -2.05 -39.80 -6.43
C ASP A 407 -3.39 -39.87 -7.18
#